data_AF-A0A2D5AXR3-F1
#
_entry.id   AF-A0A2D5AXR3-F1
#
_cell.length_a   1.000
_cell.length_b   1.000
_cell.length_c   1.000
_cell.angle_alpha   90.00
_cell.angle_beta   90.00
_cell.angle_gamma   90.00
#
_symmetry.space_group_name_H-M   'P 1'
#
loop_
_entity.id
_entity.type
_entity.pdbx_description
1 polymer ?
#
loop_
_entity_poly.entity_id
_entity_poly.type
_entity_poly.pdbx_seq_one_letter_code
_entity_poly.pdbx_strand_id
1 'polypeptide(L)'
;MNSNPPEDTRFHALADRLGSYARFALERSLGFARRMHAEELSPEHVLASLLLDEECGATRLILYAFADPATLGIEVTALCSGIMIVRSSGSLPFSVRGLEALQGAHREAAERHGPDRPHAIAPVDVASAAWRVLPDEVRPHLKALGEIAGTAPSTERPTEKVSLFAAFDAGARRTLSAAAKAATEFRRDCISPAHLILGALEADESLQKQTALTPAALRFAFRGADDDPTPLRTGPIAVARELFELFDPLPDGADTAALLGRYLSHGSEEVRALLVRQKVTPALFQRAETSFPDPKPPA
;
A
#
# COMPACT_ATOMS: atom_id res chain seq x y z
N MET A 1 11.82 4.36 -37.50
CA MET A 1 12.16 4.00 -36.12
C MET A 1 11.36 4.95 -35.23
N ASN A 2 10.22 4.51 -34.71
CA ASN A 2 9.41 5.32 -33.80
C ASN A 2 10.06 5.26 -32.42
N SER A 3 10.83 6.29 -32.09
CA SER A 3 11.22 6.56 -30.71
C SER A 3 9.96 6.93 -29.94
N ASN A 4 9.44 5.99 -29.15
CA ASN A 4 8.40 6.30 -28.17
C ASN A 4 8.92 7.43 -27.28
N PRO A 5 8.09 8.44 -26.95
CA PRO A 5 8.49 9.48 -26.01
C PRO A 5 8.82 8.83 -24.65
N PRO A 6 9.68 9.47 -23.83
CA PRO A 6 9.92 9.02 -22.46
C PRO A 6 8.60 8.84 -21.72
N GLU A 7 8.46 7.81 -20.89
CA GLU A 7 7.20 7.49 -20.19
C GLU A 7 6.66 8.67 -19.38
N ASP A 8 7.56 9.45 -18.76
CA ASP A 8 7.22 10.71 -18.07
C ASP A 8 6.50 11.71 -19.00
N THR A 9 6.97 11.84 -20.25
CA THR A 9 6.37 12.75 -21.24
C THR A 9 4.99 12.26 -21.67
N ARG A 10 4.79 10.94 -21.81
CA ARG A 10 3.50 10.36 -22.17
C ARG A 10 2.48 10.50 -21.05
N PHE A 11 2.91 10.32 -19.80
CA PHE A 11 2.05 10.52 -18.63
C PHE A 11 1.55 11.96 -18.54
N HIS A 12 2.45 12.95 -18.69
CA HIS A 12 2.05 14.36 -18.68
C HIS A 12 1.10 14.70 -19.85
N ALA A 13 1.35 14.17 -21.05
CA ALA A 13 0.46 14.38 -22.19
C ALA A 13 -0.94 13.78 -21.98
N LEU A 14 -1.04 12.61 -21.33
CA LEU A 14 -2.33 12.05 -20.93
C LEU A 14 -3.02 12.95 -19.88
N ALA A 15 -2.30 13.32 -18.83
CA ALA A 15 -2.82 14.14 -17.74
C ALA A 15 -3.31 15.53 -18.21
N ASP A 16 -2.59 16.17 -19.14
CA ASP A 16 -2.93 17.47 -19.70
C ASP A 16 -4.20 17.45 -20.56
N ARG A 17 -4.57 16.30 -21.12
CA ARG A 17 -5.79 16.12 -21.92
C ARG A 17 -7.03 15.91 -21.07
N LEU A 18 -6.89 15.40 -19.84
CA LEU A 18 -8.03 15.13 -18.97
C LEU A 18 -8.65 16.42 -18.42
N GLY A 19 -9.91 16.34 -17.97
CA GLY A 19 -10.53 17.40 -17.18
C GLY A 19 -9.70 17.70 -15.92
N SER A 20 -9.76 18.94 -15.43
CA SER A 20 -8.87 19.40 -14.35
C SER A 20 -8.90 18.54 -13.09
N TYR A 21 -10.08 18.02 -12.72
CA TYR A 21 -10.23 17.17 -11.55
C TYR A 21 -9.74 15.74 -11.80
N ALA A 22 -10.02 15.17 -12.99
CA ALA A 22 -9.48 13.87 -13.39
C ALA A 22 -7.95 13.88 -13.49
N ARG A 23 -7.35 14.97 -13.98
CA ARG A 23 -5.91 15.22 -13.90
C ARG A 23 -5.41 15.19 -12.46
N PHE A 24 -6.04 15.97 -11.56
CA PHE A 24 -5.69 15.99 -10.15
C PHE A 24 -5.77 14.60 -9.50
N ALA A 25 -6.83 13.83 -9.80
CA ALA A 25 -6.98 12.46 -9.32
C ALA A 25 -5.88 11.52 -9.85
N LEU A 26 -5.52 11.65 -11.12
CA LEU A 26 -4.42 10.90 -11.73
C LEU A 26 -3.08 11.23 -11.08
N GLU A 27 -2.78 12.52 -10.85
CA GLU A 27 -1.56 12.94 -10.15
C GLU A 27 -1.54 12.45 -8.69
N ARG A 28 -2.68 12.50 -7.99
CA ARG A 28 -2.83 11.95 -6.63
C ARG A 28 -2.56 10.44 -6.57
N SER A 29 -2.91 9.71 -7.62
CA SER A 29 -2.70 8.26 -7.69
C SER A 29 -1.23 7.85 -7.69
N LEU A 30 -0.32 8.72 -8.15
CA LEU A 30 1.13 8.52 -8.00
C LEU A 30 1.52 8.46 -6.52
N GLY A 31 0.94 9.35 -5.70
CA GLY A 31 1.13 9.34 -4.26
C GLY A 31 0.61 8.06 -3.61
N PHE A 32 -0.53 7.55 -4.09
CA PHE A 32 -1.10 6.28 -3.63
C PHE A 32 -0.22 5.07 -3.99
N ALA A 33 0.24 4.96 -5.24
CA ALA A 33 1.16 3.91 -5.68
C ALA A 33 2.47 3.92 -4.88
N ARG A 34 3.03 5.11 -4.61
CA ARG A 34 4.21 5.27 -3.74
C ARG A 34 3.96 4.80 -2.31
N ARG A 35 2.78 5.08 -1.73
CA ARG A 35 2.42 4.56 -0.39
C ARG A 35 2.42 3.04 -0.34
N MET A 36 2.12 2.38 -1.45
CA MET A 36 2.14 0.93 -1.56
C MET A 36 3.49 0.36 -1.98
N HIS A 37 4.53 1.19 -2.12
CA HIS A 37 5.84 0.78 -2.62
C HIS A 37 5.76 0.07 -3.99
N ALA A 38 4.83 0.48 -4.83
CA ALA A 38 4.70 -0.06 -6.18
C ALA A 38 5.87 0.43 -7.05
N GLU A 39 6.33 -0.44 -7.97
CA GLU A 39 7.36 -0.08 -8.96
C GLU A 39 6.77 0.80 -10.08
N GLU A 40 5.47 0.66 -10.32
CA GLU A 40 4.74 1.36 -11.38
C GLU A 40 3.34 1.80 -10.92
N LEU A 41 2.82 2.86 -11.55
CA LEU A 41 1.42 3.26 -11.45
C LEU A 41 0.56 2.42 -12.40
N SER A 42 -0.32 1.59 -11.85
CA SER A 42 -1.28 0.77 -12.62
C SER A 42 -2.70 1.39 -12.67
N PRO A 43 -3.59 0.91 -13.56
CA PRO A 43 -5.00 1.31 -13.54
C PRO A 43 -5.67 1.11 -12.17
N GLU A 44 -5.40 0.03 -11.46
CA GLU A 44 -6.01 -0.27 -10.16
C GLU A 44 -5.69 0.80 -9.11
N HIS A 45 -4.48 1.36 -9.16
CA HIS A 45 -4.08 2.48 -8.29
C HIS A 45 -4.91 3.73 -8.52
N VAL A 46 -5.21 4.04 -9.78
CA VAL A 46 -6.06 5.18 -10.14
C VAL A 46 -7.48 4.94 -9.64
N LEU A 47 -8.03 3.74 -9.86
CA LEU A 47 -9.37 3.41 -9.38
C LEU A 47 -9.47 3.45 -7.85
N ALA A 48 -8.50 2.86 -7.14
CA ALA A 48 -8.44 2.95 -5.68
C ALA A 48 -8.36 4.40 -5.19
N SER A 49 -7.58 5.24 -5.89
CA SER A 49 -7.47 6.66 -5.56
C SER A 49 -8.74 7.45 -5.82
N LEU A 50 -9.56 7.07 -6.81
CA LEU A 50 -10.88 7.65 -7.02
C LEU A 50 -11.83 7.27 -5.88
N LEU A 51 -11.86 6.01 -5.49
CA LEU A 51 -12.74 5.49 -4.43
C LEU A 51 -12.50 6.12 -3.05
N LEU A 52 -11.29 6.62 -2.80
CA LEU A 52 -10.94 7.36 -1.57
C LEU A 52 -11.43 8.82 -1.58
N ASP A 53 -11.96 9.31 -2.70
CA ASP A 53 -12.39 10.68 -2.88
C ASP A 53 -13.90 10.74 -3.08
N GLU A 54 -14.58 11.04 -1.98
CA GLU A 54 -16.03 11.12 -1.91
C GLU A 54 -16.63 12.26 -2.77
N GLU A 55 -15.81 13.25 -3.15
CA GLU A 55 -16.28 14.42 -3.89
C GLU A 55 -16.26 14.21 -5.41
N CYS A 56 -15.45 13.27 -5.90
CA CYS A 56 -15.31 13.04 -7.35
C CYS A 56 -16.56 12.42 -7.99
N GLY A 57 -16.78 12.73 -9.27
CA GLY A 57 -17.91 12.22 -10.04
C GLY A 57 -18.00 10.69 -10.06
N ALA A 58 -16.87 10.01 -10.22
CA ALA A 58 -16.78 8.55 -10.18
C ALA A 58 -17.35 7.96 -8.88
N THR A 59 -16.89 8.44 -7.72
CA THR A 59 -17.31 7.92 -6.41
C THR A 59 -18.77 8.25 -6.11
N ARG A 60 -19.22 9.44 -6.50
CA ARG A 60 -20.64 9.81 -6.38
C ARG A 60 -21.55 8.93 -7.24
N LEU A 61 -21.10 8.52 -8.42
CA LEU A 61 -21.82 7.56 -9.27
C LEU A 61 -21.87 6.16 -8.63
N ILE A 62 -20.77 5.72 -8.01
CA ILE A 62 -20.71 4.45 -7.26
C ILE A 62 -21.68 4.46 -6.08
N LEU A 63 -21.70 5.56 -5.31
CA LEU A 63 -22.69 5.76 -4.23
C LEU A 63 -24.12 5.74 -4.77
N TYR A 64 -24.37 6.37 -5.92
CA TYR A 64 -25.68 6.32 -6.59
C TYR A 64 -26.07 4.90 -7.02
N ALA A 65 -25.10 4.04 -7.33
CA ALA A 65 -25.32 2.62 -7.60
C ALA A 65 -25.64 1.79 -6.34
N PHE A 66 -25.75 2.42 -5.17
CA PHE A 66 -25.88 1.77 -3.86
C PHE A 66 -24.70 0.86 -3.52
N ALA A 67 -23.56 1.06 -4.17
CA ALA A 67 -22.31 0.42 -3.82
C ALA A 67 -21.61 1.26 -2.75
N ASP A 68 -20.94 0.58 -1.80
CA ASP A 68 -20.10 1.24 -0.80
C ASP A 68 -18.68 1.43 -1.36
N PRO A 69 -18.22 2.68 -1.62
CA PRO A 69 -16.87 2.94 -2.12
C PRO A 69 -15.78 2.43 -1.17
N ALA A 70 -16.02 2.41 0.15
CA ALA A 70 -15.04 1.94 1.12
C ALA A 70 -14.82 0.43 0.99
N THR A 71 -15.91 -0.35 0.96
CA THR A 71 -15.85 -1.80 0.71
C THR A 71 -15.19 -2.12 -0.64
N LEU A 72 -15.63 -1.44 -1.72
CA LEU A 72 -15.04 -1.61 -3.05
C LEU A 72 -13.55 -1.22 -3.06
N GLY A 73 -13.17 -0.16 -2.33
CA GLY A 73 -11.80 0.32 -2.20
C GLY A 73 -10.86 -0.70 -1.57
N ILE A 74 -11.32 -1.45 -0.56
CA ILE A 74 -10.53 -2.54 0.04
C ILE A 74 -10.20 -3.61 -1.01
N GLU A 75 -11.19 -3.99 -1.82
CA GLU A 75 -11.04 -5.02 -2.84
C GLU A 75 -10.18 -4.55 -4.01
N VAL A 76 -10.35 -3.33 -4.49
CA VAL A 76 -9.49 -2.75 -5.56
C VAL A 76 -8.06 -2.59 -5.07
N THR A 77 -7.85 -2.15 -3.82
CA THR A 77 -6.51 -2.03 -3.24
C THR A 77 -5.79 -3.38 -3.21
N ALA A 78 -6.51 -4.47 -2.94
CA ALA A 78 -5.95 -5.82 -2.98
C ALA A 78 -5.52 -6.28 -4.39
N LEU A 79 -6.03 -5.64 -5.46
CA LEU A 79 -5.63 -5.89 -6.85
C LEU A 79 -4.44 -5.03 -7.29
N CYS A 80 -4.09 -4.00 -6.51
CA CYS A 80 -2.97 -3.12 -6.86
C CYS A 80 -1.64 -3.86 -6.72
N SER A 81 -0.68 -3.55 -7.60
CA SER A 81 0.71 -3.94 -7.37
C SER A 81 1.29 -3.15 -6.20
N GLY A 82 2.29 -3.72 -5.52
CA GLY A 82 2.91 -3.13 -4.33
C GLY A 82 3.15 -4.14 -3.22
N ILE A 83 3.62 -3.64 -2.09
CA ILE A 83 4.01 -4.43 -0.92
C ILE A 83 3.05 -4.10 0.23
N MET A 84 2.10 -5.01 0.46
CA MET A 84 1.03 -4.85 1.45
C MET A 84 0.59 -6.18 2.05
N ILE A 85 -0.17 -6.12 3.14
CA ILE A 85 -0.88 -7.26 3.71
C ILE A 85 -2.36 -7.14 3.39
N VAL A 86 -2.88 -8.13 2.66
CA VAL A 86 -4.30 -8.23 2.30
C VAL A 86 -5.02 -9.14 3.29
N ARG A 87 -6.10 -8.64 3.89
CA ARG A 87 -6.97 -9.37 4.81
C ARG A 87 -8.42 -9.09 4.50
N SER A 88 -9.32 -9.92 5.00
CA SER A 88 -10.77 -9.70 4.87
C SER A 88 -11.22 -8.38 5.51
N SER A 89 -10.50 -7.89 6.51
CA SER A 89 -10.80 -6.63 7.20
C SER A 89 -10.15 -5.39 6.58
N GLY A 90 -9.32 -5.55 5.53
CA GLY A 90 -8.59 -4.45 4.92
C GLY A 90 -7.27 -4.87 4.28
N SER A 91 -6.78 -4.02 3.38
CA SER A 91 -5.47 -4.13 2.74
C SER A 91 -4.60 -2.99 3.25
N LEU A 92 -3.48 -3.30 3.89
CA LEU A 92 -2.60 -2.29 4.49
C LEU A 92 -1.18 -2.37 3.91
N PRO A 93 -0.66 -1.29 3.32
CA PRO A 93 0.74 -1.21 2.93
C PRO A 93 1.64 -1.11 4.15
N PHE A 94 2.94 -1.33 3.95
CA PHE A 94 3.94 -1.00 4.96
C PHE A 94 4.26 0.50 4.91
N SER A 95 4.57 1.10 6.06
CA SER A 95 5.25 2.39 6.10
C SER A 95 6.66 2.30 5.48
N VAL A 96 7.34 3.44 5.30
CA VAL A 96 8.72 3.46 4.79
C VAL A 96 9.64 2.65 5.70
N ARG A 97 9.65 2.94 7.00
CA ARG A 97 10.49 2.23 7.97
C ARG A 97 9.99 0.81 8.21
N GLY A 98 8.68 0.57 8.08
CA GLY A 98 8.12 -0.78 8.10
C GLY A 98 8.70 -1.66 6.99
N LEU A 99 8.78 -1.15 5.76
CA LEU A 99 9.41 -1.87 4.66
C LEU A 99 10.93 -2.03 4.89
N GLU A 100 11.61 -0.98 5.37
CA GLU A 100 13.03 -1.04 5.70
C GLU A 100 13.34 -2.11 6.77
N ALA A 101 12.44 -2.30 7.75
CA ALA A 101 12.54 -3.38 8.73
C ALA A 101 12.47 -4.76 8.07
N LEU A 102 11.52 -4.99 7.17
CA LEU A 102 11.41 -6.29 6.47
C LEU A 102 12.62 -6.58 5.60
N GLN A 103 13.12 -5.57 4.90
CA GLN A 103 14.35 -5.68 4.12
C GLN A 103 15.57 -5.92 5.02
N GLY A 104 15.62 -5.28 6.20
CA GLY A 104 16.66 -5.51 7.21
C GLY A 104 16.65 -6.94 7.73
N ALA A 105 15.47 -7.49 8.03
CA ALA A 105 15.32 -8.88 8.48
C ALA A 105 15.85 -9.88 7.43
N HIS A 106 15.59 -9.62 6.14
CA HIS A 106 16.16 -10.39 5.03
C HIS A 106 17.68 -10.35 5.01
N ARG A 107 18.26 -9.15 5.06
CA ARG A 107 19.72 -8.99 5.02
C ARG A 107 20.40 -9.73 6.15
N GLU A 108 19.88 -9.58 7.36
CA GLU A 108 20.46 -10.20 8.55
C GLU A 108 20.29 -11.73 8.57
N ALA A 109 19.19 -12.24 8.01
CA ALA A 109 19.03 -13.67 7.81
C ALA A 109 20.01 -14.21 6.76
N ALA A 110 20.18 -13.51 5.64
CA ALA A 110 21.14 -13.87 4.60
C ALA A 110 22.60 -13.83 5.13
N GLU A 111 22.98 -12.81 5.89
CA GLU A 111 24.32 -12.67 6.48
C GLU A 111 24.64 -13.78 7.48
N ARG A 112 23.67 -14.20 8.30
CA ARG A 112 23.87 -15.30 9.28
C ARG A 112 24.03 -16.67 8.63
N HIS A 113 23.34 -16.92 7.51
CA HIS A 113 23.27 -18.24 6.88
C HIS A 113 24.13 -18.39 5.63
N GLY A 114 24.66 -17.29 5.09
CA GLY A 114 25.38 -17.22 3.82
C GLY A 114 24.42 -17.23 2.61
N PRO A 115 24.89 -16.78 1.43
CA PRO A 115 24.06 -16.59 0.24
C PRO A 115 23.50 -17.90 -0.34
N ASP A 116 24.18 -19.04 -0.11
CA ASP A 116 23.85 -20.32 -0.75
C ASP A 116 22.91 -21.21 0.08
N ARG A 117 22.35 -20.71 1.20
CA ARG A 117 21.48 -21.50 2.07
C ARG A 117 20.08 -20.91 2.15
N PRO A 118 19.03 -21.74 1.99
CA PRO A 118 17.68 -21.29 2.29
C PRO A 118 17.63 -20.89 3.77
N HIS A 119 17.34 -19.62 4.01
CA HIS A 119 17.17 -19.06 5.35
C HIS A 119 15.69 -18.81 5.60
N ALA A 120 15.27 -19.06 6.83
CA ALA A 120 13.93 -18.81 7.30
C ALA A 120 13.97 -17.56 8.19
N ILE A 121 13.17 -16.55 7.85
CA ILE A 121 12.97 -15.37 8.68
C ILE A 121 11.90 -15.73 9.70
N ALA A 122 12.27 -15.61 10.98
CA ALA A 122 11.42 -15.89 12.14
C ALA A 122 10.89 -14.58 12.77
N PRO A 123 9.88 -14.66 13.67
CA PRO A 123 9.34 -13.48 14.37
C PRO A 123 10.39 -12.59 15.04
N VAL A 124 11.40 -13.19 15.67
CA VAL A 124 12.50 -12.46 16.34
C VAL A 124 13.31 -11.61 15.36
N ASP A 125 13.48 -12.06 14.11
CA ASP A 125 14.25 -11.33 13.09
C ASP A 125 13.47 -10.09 12.65
N VAL A 126 12.15 -10.25 12.44
CA VAL A 126 11.25 -9.13 12.11
C VAL A 126 11.22 -8.11 13.25
N ALA A 127 11.08 -8.57 14.49
CA ALA A 127 11.06 -7.71 15.67
C ALA A 127 12.37 -6.93 15.85
N SER A 128 13.50 -7.62 15.70
CA SER A 128 14.84 -7.03 15.82
C SER A 128 15.08 -5.97 14.75
N ALA A 129 14.75 -6.27 13.50
CA ALA A 129 14.88 -5.31 12.40
C ALA A 129 13.97 -4.10 12.58
N ALA A 130 12.72 -4.31 12.98
CA ALA A 130 11.77 -3.24 13.28
C ALA A 130 12.23 -2.35 14.45
N TRP A 131 12.81 -2.94 15.50
CA TRP A 131 13.34 -2.20 16.65
C TRP A 131 14.43 -1.20 16.26
N ARG A 132 15.29 -1.56 15.30
CA ARG A 132 16.40 -0.70 14.85
C ARG A 132 15.92 0.52 14.08
N VAL A 133 14.82 0.39 13.34
CA VAL A 133 14.27 1.49 12.53
C VAL A 133 13.14 2.23 13.23
N LEU A 134 12.85 1.93 14.51
CA LEU A 134 11.94 2.75 15.29
C LEU A 134 12.39 4.22 15.31
N PRO A 135 11.44 5.18 15.29
CA PRO A 135 11.75 6.59 15.54
C PRO A 135 12.50 6.80 16.85
N ASP A 136 13.49 7.69 16.81
CA ASP A 136 14.35 8.00 17.95
C ASP A 136 13.55 8.59 19.12
N GLU A 137 12.39 9.17 18.84
CA GLU A 137 11.45 9.69 19.84
C GLU A 137 10.74 8.56 20.62
N VAL A 138 10.55 7.39 19.99
CA VAL A 138 9.82 6.25 20.56
C VAL A 138 10.76 5.28 21.25
N ARG A 139 12.00 5.14 20.76
CA ARG A 139 12.99 4.18 21.27
C ARG A 139 13.28 4.33 22.78
N PRO A 140 13.43 5.53 23.38
CA PRO A 140 13.70 5.68 24.82
C PRO A 140 12.58 5.13 25.70
N HIS A 141 11.31 5.34 25.30
CA HIS A 141 10.15 4.83 26.04
C HIS A 141 10.10 3.31 26.03
N LEU A 142 10.60 2.69 24.97
CA LEU A 142 10.62 1.24 24.81
C LEU A 142 11.83 0.59 25.48
N LYS A 143 13.01 1.23 25.45
CA LYS A 143 14.21 0.73 26.14
C LYS A 143 13.98 0.50 27.63
N ALA A 144 13.16 1.34 28.27
CA ALA A 144 12.78 1.19 29.68
C ALA A 144 11.99 -0.11 29.97
N LEU A 145 11.40 -0.74 28.93
CA LEU A 145 10.61 -1.97 29.03
C LEU A 145 11.39 -3.23 28.64
N GLY A 146 12.64 -3.07 28.19
CA GLY A 146 13.49 -4.14 27.67
C GLY A 146 13.93 -3.90 26.23
N GLU A 147 15.06 -4.49 25.83
CA GLU A 147 15.55 -4.41 24.45
C GLU A 147 15.34 -5.74 23.72
N ILE A 148 15.04 -5.64 22.43
CA ILE A 148 15.10 -6.79 21.51
C ILE A 148 16.52 -6.79 20.95
N ALA A 149 17.31 -7.82 21.30
CA ALA A 149 18.69 -7.93 20.87
C ALA A 149 18.77 -8.07 19.34
N GLY A 150 19.48 -7.17 18.68
CA GLY A 150 19.78 -7.23 17.26
C GLY A 150 21.23 -6.85 16.98
N THR A 151 21.86 -7.52 16.01
CA THR A 151 23.16 -7.15 15.41
C THR A 151 23.09 -5.78 14.69
N ALA A 152 24.19 -5.06 14.47
CA ALA A 152 24.15 -3.75 13.81
C ALA A 152 23.55 -3.82 12.38
N PRO A 153 22.83 -2.79 11.91
CA PRO A 153 22.26 -2.79 10.56
C PRO A 153 23.36 -2.79 9.50
N SER A 154 23.26 -3.70 8.54
CA SER A 154 24.04 -3.68 7.31
C SER A 154 23.51 -2.62 6.35
N THR A 155 24.42 -1.85 5.75
CA THR A 155 24.12 -0.72 4.85
C THR A 155 23.95 -1.13 3.39
N GLU A 156 24.26 -2.37 3.03
CA GLU A 156 24.11 -2.87 1.67
C GLU A 156 22.65 -3.18 1.35
N ARG A 157 22.17 -2.86 0.15
CA ARG A 157 20.81 -3.24 -0.30
C ARG A 157 20.86 -4.67 -0.84
N PRO A 158 19.84 -5.52 -0.61
CA PRO A 158 19.73 -6.79 -1.32
C PRO A 158 19.66 -6.51 -2.83
N THR A 159 20.53 -7.17 -3.60
CA THR A 159 20.67 -6.97 -5.05
C THR A 159 19.82 -7.93 -5.88
N GLU A 160 19.05 -8.84 -5.28
CA GLU A 160 18.27 -9.85 -6.00
C GLU A 160 16.76 -9.71 -5.83
N LYS A 161 16.04 -9.92 -6.94
CA LYS A 161 14.57 -10.03 -7.05
C LYS A 161 14.03 -11.31 -6.37
N VAL A 162 14.41 -11.57 -5.12
CA VAL A 162 13.77 -12.60 -4.31
C VAL A 162 12.47 -12.02 -3.78
N SER A 163 11.37 -12.77 -3.87
CA SER A 163 10.09 -12.36 -3.29
C SER A 163 10.28 -12.08 -1.79
N LEU A 164 9.95 -10.85 -1.38
CA LEU A 164 10.15 -10.36 0.00
C LEU A 164 9.51 -11.27 1.05
N PHE A 165 8.49 -12.07 0.72
CA PHE A 165 7.82 -12.93 1.69
C PHE A 165 8.17 -14.42 1.54
N ALA A 166 8.96 -14.81 0.53
CA ALA A 166 9.28 -16.21 0.27
C ALA A 166 10.08 -16.85 1.42
N ALA A 167 11.02 -16.10 2.00
CA ALA A 167 11.86 -16.56 3.11
C ALA A 167 11.16 -16.53 4.49
N PHE A 168 9.93 -16.00 4.59
CA PHE A 168 9.23 -15.89 5.88
C PHE A 168 8.66 -17.25 6.30
N ASP A 169 9.01 -17.68 7.51
CA ASP A 169 8.44 -18.89 8.11
C ASP A 169 6.98 -18.68 8.52
N ALA A 170 6.33 -19.74 9.02
CA ALA A 170 4.95 -19.68 9.46
C ALA A 170 4.73 -18.69 10.62
N GLY A 171 5.71 -18.55 11.53
CA GLY A 171 5.68 -17.59 12.63
C GLY A 171 5.75 -16.15 12.13
N ALA A 172 6.69 -15.84 11.24
CA ALA A 172 6.87 -14.51 10.68
C ALA A 172 5.68 -14.11 9.79
N ARG A 173 5.05 -15.05 9.06
CA ARG A 173 3.79 -14.77 8.37
C ARG A 173 2.65 -14.43 9.35
N ARG A 174 2.56 -15.13 10.50
CA ARG A 174 1.62 -14.76 11.57
C ARG A 174 1.95 -13.39 12.15
N THR A 175 3.23 -13.05 12.30
CA THR A 175 3.68 -11.71 12.71
C THR A 175 3.15 -10.63 11.79
N LEU A 176 3.27 -10.79 10.46
CA LEU A 176 2.77 -9.80 9.50
C LEU A 176 1.25 -9.65 9.58
N SER A 177 0.51 -10.76 9.73
CA SER A 177 -0.94 -10.74 9.88
C SER A 177 -1.38 -10.06 11.19
N ALA A 178 -0.69 -10.33 12.30
CA ALA A 178 -0.93 -9.69 13.60
C ALA A 178 -0.57 -8.19 13.58
N ALA A 179 0.53 -7.81 12.92
CA ALA A 179 0.93 -6.42 12.73
C ALA A 179 -0.13 -5.64 11.93
N ALA A 180 -0.62 -6.21 10.83
CA ALA A 180 -1.71 -5.62 10.06
C ALA A 180 -2.99 -5.49 10.90
N LYS A 181 -3.32 -6.49 11.73
CA LYS A 181 -4.45 -6.42 12.66
C LYS A 181 -4.31 -5.25 13.64
N ALA A 182 -3.14 -5.11 14.26
CA ALA A 182 -2.87 -4.03 15.20
C ALA A 182 -2.99 -2.65 14.53
N ALA A 183 -2.42 -2.48 13.32
CA ALA A 183 -2.53 -1.25 12.57
C ALA A 183 -3.99 -0.87 12.26
N THR A 184 -4.82 -1.84 11.85
CA THR A 184 -6.26 -1.61 11.66
C THR A 184 -6.97 -1.24 12.97
N GLU A 185 -6.68 -1.93 14.08
CA GLU A 185 -7.27 -1.64 15.40
C GLU A 185 -6.92 -0.21 15.87
N PHE A 186 -5.73 0.27 15.53
CA PHE A 186 -5.27 1.63 15.80
C PHE A 186 -5.68 2.66 14.75
N ARG A 187 -6.47 2.24 13.74
CA ARG A 187 -6.94 3.08 12.63
C ARG A 187 -5.79 3.76 11.90
N ARG A 188 -4.73 3.00 11.63
CA ARG A 188 -3.57 3.44 10.86
C ARG A 188 -3.72 3.03 9.40
N ASP A 189 -3.20 3.88 8.52
CA ASP A 189 -3.22 3.66 7.08
C ASP A 189 -2.05 2.79 6.59
N CYS A 190 -1.12 2.43 7.47
CA CYS A 190 0.02 1.60 7.14
C CYS A 190 0.54 0.78 8.33
N ILE A 191 1.33 -0.25 8.03
CA ILE A 191 2.02 -1.09 9.00
C ILE A 191 3.39 -0.45 9.30
N SER A 192 3.51 0.12 10.50
CA SER A 192 4.75 0.71 11.01
C SER A 192 5.68 -0.30 11.70
N PRO A 193 6.94 0.07 12.01
CA PRO A 193 7.81 -0.78 12.83
C PRO A 193 7.21 -1.13 14.20
N ALA A 194 6.45 -0.22 14.81
CA ALA A 194 5.76 -0.47 16.08
C ALA A 194 4.79 -1.66 15.97
N HIS A 195 4.03 -1.71 14.88
CA HIS A 195 3.10 -2.81 14.59
C HIS A 195 3.82 -4.13 14.32
N LEU A 196 4.97 -4.08 13.62
CA LEU A 196 5.78 -5.28 13.37
C LEU A 196 6.30 -5.91 14.67
N ILE A 197 6.77 -5.09 15.61
CA ILE A 197 7.23 -5.57 16.93
C ILE A 197 6.07 -6.15 17.72
N LEU A 198 4.93 -5.45 17.75
CA LEU A 198 3.72 -5.93 18.43
C LEU A 198 3.24 -7.26 17.84
N GLY A 199 3.16 -7.36 16.52
CA GLY A 199 2.78 -8.58 15.82
C GLY A 199 3.76 -9.74 16.06
N ALA A 200 5.05 -9.45 16.23
CA ALA A 200 6.06 -10.47 16.52
C ALA A 200 5.86 -11.07 17.91
N LEU A 201 5.64 -10.22 18.92
CA LEU A 201 5.34 -10.68 20.28
C LEU A 201 4.02 -11.45 20.34
N GLU A 202 3.00 -11.04 19.60
CA GLU A 202 1.73 -11.78 19.54
C GLU A 202 1.83 -13.14 18.84
N ALA A 203 2.73 -13.27 17.86
CA ALA A 203 2.91 -14.50 17.10
C ALA A 203 3.85 -15.52 17.78
N ASP A 204 4.67 -15.08 18.75
CA ASP A 204 5.72 -15.88 19.38
C ASP A 204 5.81 -15.65 20.91
N GLU A 205 5.26 -16.59 21.68
CA GLU A 205 5.35 -16.58 23.15
C GLU A 205 6.79 -16.76 23.66
N SER A 206 7.67 -17.40 22.90
CA SER A 206 9.07 -17.57 23.30
C SER A 206 9.81 -16.23 23.26
N LEU A 207 9.50 -15.38 22.29
CA LEU A 207 10.00 -14.01 22.21
C LEU A 207 9.54 -13.17 23.42
N GLN A 208 8.29 -13.35 23.87
CA GLN A 208 7.79 -12.70 25.10
C GLN A 208 8.50 -13.18 26.37
N LYS A 209 9.02 -14.41 26.39
CA LYS A 209 9.78 -14.94 27.55
C LYS A 209 11.24 -14.49 27.53
N GLN A 210 11.80 -14.29 26.34
CA GLN A 210 13.18 -13.85 26.14
C GLN A 210 13.34 -12.34 26.31
N THR A 211 12.27 -11.58 26.06
CA THR A 211 12.22 -10.13 26.24
C THR A 211 11.38 -9.82 27.48
N ALA A 212 11.64 -8.70 28.18
CA ALA A 212 10.72 -8.22 29.22
C ALA A 212 9.47 -7.52 28.63
N LEU A 213 9.30 -7.58 27.30
CA LEU A 213 8.27 -6.87 26.56
C LEU A 213 7.01 -7.74 26.44
N THR A 214 5.87 -7.15 26.81
CA THR A 214 4.56 -7.76 26.57
C THR A 214 3.79 -6.94 25.52
N PRO A 215 2.88 -7.56 24.76
CA PRO A 215 2.00 -6.83 23.85
C PRO A 215 1.26 -5.68 24.55
N ALA A 216 0.76 -5.90 25.77
CA ALA A 216 0.05 -4.87 26.54
C ALA A 216 0.95 -3.69 26.91
N ALA A 217 2.19 -3.94 27.34
CA ALA A 217 3.15 -2.90 27.66
C ALA A 217 3.53 -2.07 26.43
N LEU A 218 3.71 -2.70 25.26
CA LEU A 218 3.97 -1.98 24.02
C LEU A 218 2.80 -1.08 23.61
N ARG A 219 1.57 -1.61 23.62
CA ARG A 219 0.38 -0.81 23.32
C ARG A 219 0.31 0.43 24.23
N PHE A 220 0.59 0.25 25.52
CA PHE A 220 0.63 1.34 26.49
C PHE A 220 1.79 2.31 26.26
N ALA A 221 2.94 1.83 25.80
CA ALA A 221 4.11 2.66 25.54
C ALA A 221 3.96 3.53 24.29
N PHE A 222 3.32 3.00 23.25
CA PHE A 222 3.11 3.74 22.02
C PHE A 222 2.17 4.95 22.23
N ARG A 223 1.08 4.84 22.99
CA ARG A 223 0.14 5.97 23.26
C ARG A 223 -0.22 6.82 22.02
N GLY A 224 -0.37 6.20 20.85
CA GLY A 224 -0.65 6.91 19.60
C GLY A 224 0.60 7.37 18.81
N ALA A 225 1.81 7.12 19.33
CA ALA A 225 3.10 7.26 18.65
C ALA A 225 3.57 5.94 17.99
N ASP A 226 2.62 5.12 17.55
CA ASP A 226 2.82 3.91 16.76
C ASP A 226 2.91 4.19 15.25
N ASP A 227 2.77 5.44 14.82
CA ASP A 227 2.85 5.82 13.41
C ASP A 227 4.31 5.96 12.92
N ASP A 228 4.52 5.92 11.61
CA ASP A 228 5.81 6.22 10.98
C ASP A 228 5.72 7.58 10.25
N PRO A 229 6.28 8.66 10.81
CA PRO A 229 6.22 9.98 10.20
C PRO A 229 7.19 10.13 9.01
N THR A 230 7.92 9.08 8.64
CA THR A 230 8.93 9.14 7.56
C THR A 230 8.27 9.46 6.23
N PRO A 231 8.69 10.54 5.55
CA PRO A 231 8.11 10.91 4.26
C PRO A 231 8.40 9.82 3.22
N LEU A 232 7.44 9.60 2.32
CA LEU A 232 7.63 8.72 1.18
C LEU A 232 8.80 9.20 0.32
N ARG A 233 9.52 8.25 -0.29
CA ARG A 233 10.59 8.60 -1.23
C ARG A 233 10.00 9.38 -2.41
N THR A 234 10.57 10.55 -2.65
CA THR A 234 10.29 11.34 -3.84
C THR A 234 11.19 10.84 -4.97
N GLY A 235 10.58 10.36 -6.04
CA GLY A 235 11.29 9.81 -7.19
C GLY A 235 10.32 9.44 -8.31
N PRO A 236 10.80 9.32 -9.56
CA PRO A 236 9.96 8.86 -10.65
C PRO A 236 9.45 7.45 -10.33
N ILE A 237 8.17 7.22 -10.61
CA ILE A 237 7.56 5.89 -10.62
C ILE A 237 7.22 5.60 -12.08
N ALA A 238 7.48 4.38 -12.54
CA ALA A 238 7.11 4.00 -13.89
C ALA A 238 5.57 4.06 -14.04
N VAL A 239 5.07 4.13 -15.27
CA VAL A 239 3.63 4.09 -15.53
C VAL A 239 3.32 2.87 -16.36
N ALA A 240 2.45 2.00 -15.84
CA ALA A 240 2.09 0.75 -16.50
C ALA A 240 1.50 1.03 -17.88
N ARG A 241 1.88 0.24 -18.88
CA ARG A 241 1.40 0.41 -20.26
C ARG A 241 -0.11 0.32 -20.34
N GLU A 242 -0.70 -0.55 -19.54
CA GLU A 242 -2.13 -0.85 -19.42
C GLU A 242 -2.92 0.39 -19.02
N LEU A 243 -2.32 1.34 -18.28
CA LEU A 243 -2.94 2.62 -17.94
C LEU A 243 -3.16 3.47 -19.19
N PHE A 244 -2.17 3.53 -20.08
CA PHE A 244 -2.31 4.26 -21.34
C PHE A 244 -3.30 3.56 -22.28
N GLU A 245 -3.26 2.23 -22.38
CA GLU A 245 -4.22 1.47 -23.18
C GLU A 245 -5.67 1.71 -22.72
N LEU A 246 -5.87 1.86 -21.40
CA LEU A 246 -7.18 2.13 -20.83
C LEU A 246 -7.67 3.55 -21.11
N PHE A 247 -6.80 4.56 -21.00
CA PHE A 247 -7.20 5.97 -20.98
C PHE A 247 -6.86 6.79 -22.22
N ASP A 248 -5.91 6.39 -23.07
CA ASP A 248 -5.61 7.10 -24.33
C ASP A 248 -6.85 7.32 -25.23
N PRO A 249 -7.82 6.38 -25.32
CA PRO A 249 -9.03 6.55 -26.13
C PRO A 249 -10.05 7.56 -25.58
N LEU A 250 -9.83 8.13 -24.39
CA LEU A 250 -10.74 9.12 -23.82
C LEU A 250 -10.71 10.44 -24.62
N PRO A 251 -11.85 11.13 -24.75
CA PRO A 251 -11.87 12.47 -25.33
C PRO A 251 -11.16 13.48 -24.42
N ASP A 252 -10.70 14.57 -25.01
CA ASP A 252 -10.14 15.69 -24.25
C ASP A 252 -11.21 16.28 -23.31
N GLY A 253 -10.80 16.62 -22.10
CA GLY A 253 -11.68 17.08 -21.03
C GLY A 253 -12.43 15.97 -20.28
N ALA A 254 -12.11 14.69 -20.51
CA ALA A 254 -12.73 13.58 -19.78
C ALA A 254 -12.59 13.73 -18.26
N ASP A 255 -13.70 13.55 -17.55
CA ASP A 255 -13.81 13.67 -16.10
C ASP A 255 -13.63 12.30 -15.40
N THR A 256 -13.71 12.27 -14.06
CA THR A 256 -13.53 11.01 -13.32
C THR A 256 -14.64 10.00 -13.61
N ALA A 257 -15.86 10.43 -13.92
CA ALA A 257 -16.92 9.53 -14.35
C ALA A 257 -16.55 8.83 -15.66
N ALA A 258 -16.00 9.56 -16.64
CA ALA A 258 -15.50 8.96 -17.87
C ALA A 258 -14.37 7.94 -17.61
N LEU A 259 -13.47 8.18 -16.66
CA LEU A 259 -12.47 7.19 -16.22
C LEU A 259 -13.16 5.90 -15.72
N LEU A 260 -14.16 6.02 -14.84
CA LEU A 260 -14.94 4.88 -14.34
C LEU A 260 -15.63 4.09 -15.46
N GLY A 261 -16.18 4.79 -16.46
CA GLY A 261 -16.76 4.19 -17.65
C GLY A 261 -15.77 3.32 -18.45
N ARG A 262 -14.50 3.75 -18.51
CA ARG A 262 -13.42 2.95 -19.13
C ARG A 262 -13.13 1.68 -18.33
N TYR A 263 -13.10 1.73 -17.00
CA TYR A 263 -12.94 0.51 -16.19
C TYR A 263 -14.06 -0.50 -16.43
N LEU A 264 -15.31 -0.04 -16.47
CA LEU A 264 -16.47 -0.93 -16.70
C LEU A 264 -16.40 -1.63 -18.06
N SER A 265 -15.89 -0.94 -19.08
CA SER A 265 -15.92 -1.43 -20.46
C SER A 265 -14.64 -2.16 -20.86
N HIS A 266 -13.48 -1.72 -20.37
CA HIS A 266 -12.15 -2.14 -20.83
C HIS A 266 -11.15 -2.39 -19.70
N GLY A 267 -11.54 -2.26 -18.42
CA GLY A 267 -10.67 -2.63 -17.30
C GLY A 267 -10.32 -4.11 -17.30
N SER A 268 -9.39 -4.52 -16.44
CA SER A 268 -9.04 -5.94 -16.24
C SER A 268 -10.27 -6.79 -15.91
N GLU A 269 -10.18 -8.10 -16.14
CA GLU A 269 -11.30 -9.01 -15.88
C GLU A 269 -11.74 -8.95 -14.41
N GLU A 270 -10.76 -8.91 -13.50
CA GLU A 270 -10.92 -8.82 -12.06
C GLU A 270 -11.63 -7.52 -11.66
N VAL A 271 -11.20 -6.38 -12.20
CA VAL A 271 -11.82 -5.08 -11.90
C VAL A 271 -13.26 -5.02 -12.43
N ARG A 272 -13.50 -5.49 -13.65
CA ARG A 272 -14.87 -5.53 -14.21
C ARG A 272 -15.78 -6.45 -13.39
N ALA A 273 -15.30 -7.64 -13.05
CA ALA A 273 -16.06 -8.60 -12.24
C ALA A 273 -16.37 -8.03 -10.85
N LEU A 274 -15.43 -7.32 -10.23
CA LEU A 274 -15.60 -6.64 -8.96
C LEU A 274 -16.67 -5.54 -9.04
N LEU A 275 -16.58 -4.64 -10.03
CA LEU A 275 -17.56 -3.56 -10.22
C LEU A 275 -18.97 -4.11 -10.44
N VAL A 276 -19.11 -5.15 -11.28
CA VAL A 276 -20.40 -5.81 -11.55
C VAL A 276 -20.95 -6.51 -10.30
N ARG A 277 -20.09 -7.18 -9.51
CA ARG A 277 -20.49 -7.78 -8.22
C ARG A 277 -21.08 -6.73 -7.28
N GLN A 278 -20.49 -5.54 -7.25
CA GLN A 278 -20.95 -4.39 -6.47
C GLN A 278 -22.07 -3.59 -7.17
N LYS A 279 -22.73 -4.14 -8.21
CA LYS A 279 -23.86 -3.53 -8.94
C LYS A 279 -23.54 -2.25 -9.70
N VAL A 280 -22.27 -1.88 -9.82
CA VAL A 280 -21.80 -0.84 -10.74
C VAL A 280 -21.74 -1.46 -12.13
N THR A 281 -22.77 -1.25 -12.94
CA THR A 281 -22.93 -1.87 -14.26
C THR A 281 -22.91 -0.84 -15.39
N PRO A 282 -22.58 -1.24 -16.64
CA PRO A 282 -22.60 -0.32 -17.79
C PRO A 282 -23.96 0.36 -18.00
N ALA A 283 -25.07 -0.36 -17.79
CA ALA A 283 -26.41 0.18 -17.94
C ALA A 283 -26.76 1.25 -16.88
N LEU A 284 -26.27 1.07 -15.65
CA LEU A 284 -26.44 2.07 -14.60
C LEU A 284 -25.57 3.30 -14.90
N PHE A 285 -24.32 3.08 -15.31
CA PHE A 285 -23.40 4.14 -15.69
C PHE A 285 -23.99 5.04 -16.79
N GLN A 286 -24.47 4.45 -17.88
CA GLN A 286 -25.05 5.20 -19.00
C GLN A 286 -26.26 6.08 -18.60
N ARG A 287 -26.99 5.69 -17.54
CA ARG A 287 -28.12 6.48 -17.01
C ARG A 287 -27.70 7.66 -16.14
N ALA A 288 -26.50 7.59 -15.56
CA ALA A 288 -26.07 8.46 -14.48
C ALA A 288 -24.80 9.28 -14.80
N GLU A 289 -24.11 9.00 -15.90
CA GLU A 289 -22.79 9.57 -16.23
C GLU A 289 -22.77 11.11 -16.24
N THR A 290 -23.85 11.77 -16.65
CA THR A 290 -23.95 13.24 -16.68
C THR A 290 -24.52 13.86 -15.40
N SER A 291 -24.96 13.04 -14.45
CA SER A 291 -25.61 13.51 -13.20
C SER A 291 -24.61 13.90 -12.11
N PHE A 292 -23.36 13.46 -12.24
CA PHE A 292 -22.33 13.60 -11.21
C PHE A 292 -21.05 14.22 -11.79
N PRO A 293 -21.09 15.50 -12.18
CA PRO A 293 -19.89 16.18 -12.67
C PRO A 293 -18.84 16.32 -11.55
N ASP A 294 -17.58 16.34 -11.97
CA ASP A 294 -16.47 16.61 -11.05
C ASP A 294 -16.57 18.02 -10.43
N PRO A 295 -16.12 18.18 -9.17
CA PRO A 295 -15.97 19.50 -8.57
C PRO A 295 -14.74 20.23 -9.14
N LYS A 296 -14.51 21.46 -8.67
CA LYS A 296 -13.24 22.14 -8.93
C LYS A 296 -12.14 21.46 -8.12
N PRO A 297 -10.91 21.32 -8.66
CA PRO A 297 -9.81 20.76 -7.89
C PRO A 297 -9.51 21.64 -6.67
N PRO A 298 -9.07 21.05 -5.54
CA PRO A 298 -8.64 21.82 -4.39
C PRO A 298 -7.47 22.76 -4.78
N ALA A 299 -7.47 23.95 -4.17
CA ALA A 299 -6.50 25.01 -4.43
C ALA A 299 -5.09 24.67 -3.92
#